data_AF-A0A0Q6YWC0-F1
#
_entry.id   AF-A0A0Q6YWC0-F1
#
_cell.length_a   1.000
_cell.length_b   1.000
_cell.length_c   1.000
_cell.angle_alpha   90.00
_cell.angle_beta   90.00
_cell.angle_gamma   90.00
#
_symmetry.space_group_name_H-M   'P 1'
#
loop_
_entity.id
_entity.type
_entity.pdbx_description
1 polymer ?
#
loop_
_entity_poly.entity_id
_entity_poly.type
_entity_poly.pdbx_seq_one_letter_code
_entity_poly.pdbx_strand_id
1 'polypeptide(L)'
;MPMTDLQIAEAAIQIVLDNLPYPRNLMEQLTYTSLPFMLDSGKICGPAPDNAAVFIEYPSDWTGMAVSTRAGQLRYWFIFHCEYTNERALACLGSQPSICAAIVSAAQHVQTNIRAWRDHQQAA
;
A
#
# COMPACT_ATOMS: atom_id res chain seq x y z
N MET A 1 -3.87 18.42 -20.93
CA MET A 1 -4.42 19.26 -19.84
C MET A 1 -3.92 18.70 -18.52
N PRO A 2 -3.55 19.53 -17.54
CA PRO A 2 -3.23 19.04 -16.20
C PRO A 2 -4.48 18.41 -15.58
N MET A 3 -4.32 17.26 -14.91
CA MET A 3 -5.42 16.66 -14.15
C MET A 3 -5.80 17.55 -12.97
N THR A 4 -7.08 17.59 -12.66
CA THR A 4 -7.60 18.31 -11.50
C THR A 4 -7.29 17.58 -10.21
N ASP A 5 -7.38 18.28 -9.07
CA ASP A 5 -7.23 17.67 -7.75
C ASP A 5 -8.20 16.50 -7.51
N LEU A 6 -9.42 16.60 -8.03
CA LEU A 6 -10.41 15.54 -7.97
C LEU A 6 -9.92 14.29 -8.72
N GLN A 7 -9.43 14.47 -9.95
CA GLN A 7 -8.92 13.36 -10.76
C GLN A 7 -7.69 12.69 -10.11
N ILE A 8 -6.83 13.47 -9.43
CA ILE A 8 -5.69 12.91 -8.69
C ILE A 8 -6.17 12.09 -7.49
N ALA A 9 -7.15 12.61 -6.74
CA ALA A 9 -7.72 11.89 -5.60
C ALA A 9 -8.40 10.58 -6.04
N GLU A 10 -9.16 10.60 -7.13
CA GLU A 10 -9.80 9.42 -7.72
C GLU A 10 -8.76 8.38 -8.16
N ALA A 11 -7.71 8.79 -8.87
CA ALA A 11 -6.62 7.91 -9.28
C ALA A 11 -5.90 7.28 -8.07
N ALA A 12 -5.63 8.08 -7.03
CA ALA A 12 -4.99 7.58 -5.81
C ALA A 12 -5.83 6.53 -5.10
N ILE A 13 -7.15 6.76 -4.99
CA ILE A 13 -8.07 5.77 -4.42
C ILE A 13 -8.08 4.50 -5.28
N GLN A 14 -8.15 4.64 -6.60
CA GLN A 14 -8.18 3.50 -7.50
C GLN A 14 -6.92 2.63 -7.37
N ILE A 15 -5.74 3.24 -7.34
CA ILE A 15 -4.47 2.53 -7.10
C ILE A 15 -4.52 1.76 -5.78
N VAL A 16 -5.05 2.36 -4.71
CA VAL A 16 -5.17 1.66 -3.43
C VAL A 16 -6.09 0.45 -3.56
N LEU A 17 -7.27 0.62 -4.13
CA LEU A 17 -8.26 -0.43 -4.29
C LEU A 17 -7.76 -1.60 -5.15
N ASP A 18 -7.07 -1.31 -6.25
CA ASP A 18 -6.53 -2.32 -7.17
C ASP A 18 -5.43 -3.18 -6.54
N ASN A 19 -4.78 -2.68 -5.48
CA ASN A 19 -3.72 -3.38 -4.76
C ASN A 19 -4.21 -3.99 -3.44
N LEU A 20 -5.52 -3.95 -3.13
CA LEU A 20 -6.05 -4.68 -1.97
C LEU A 20 -6.22 -6.16 -2.33
N PRO A 21 -5.83 -7.09 -1.44
CA PRO A 21 -6.01 -8.53 -1.68
C PRO A 21 -7.48 -8.96 -1.65
N TYR A 22 -8.33 -8.18 -1.00
CA TYR A 22 -9.77 -8.40 -0.88
C TYR A 22 -10.53 -7.09 -1.11
N PRO A 23 -11.82 -7.15 -1.48
CA PRO A 23 -12.70 -6.00 -1.50
C PRO A 23 -12.59 -5.15 -0.22
N ARG A 24 -12.61 -3.83 -0.39
CA ARG A 24 -12.42 -2.86 0.70
C ARG A 24 -13.32 -3.14 1.92
N ASN A 25 -14.59 -3.45 1.70
CA ASN A 25 -15.54 -3.74 2.78
C ASN A 25 -15.15 -4.97 3.63
N LEU A 26 -14.49 -5.97 3.03
CA LEU A 26 -13.95 -7.11 3.76
C LEU A 26 -12.68 -6.72 4.50
N MET A 27 -11.78 -5.97 3.84
CA MET A 27 -10.55 -5.47 4.47
C MET A 27 -10.83 -4.62 5.71
N GLU A 28 -11.86 -3.80 5.68
CA GLU A 28 -12.26 -2.93 6.80
C GLU A 28 -12.75 -3.69 8.04
N GLN A 29 -13.13 -4.97 7.89
CA GLN A 29 -13.55 -5.84 8.99
C GLN A 29 -12.37 -6.62 9.61
N LEU A 30 -11.20 -6.59 8.97
CA LEU A 30 -10.03 -7.34 9.40
C LEU A 30 -9.20 -6.57 10.44
N THR A 31 -8.40 -7.33 11.18
CA THR A 31 -7.36 -6.82 12.08
C THR A 31 -5.99 -6.87 11.43
N TYR A 32 -5.02 -6.15 11.99
CA TYR A 32 -3.65 -6.11 11.47
C TYR A 32 -2.99 -7.50 11.36
N THR A 33 -3.41 -8.48 12.18
CA THR A 33 -2.90 -9.86 12.14
C THR A 33 -3.31 -10.61 10.87
N SER A 34 -4.28 -10.08 10.12
CA SER A 34 -4.73 -10.63 8.84
C SER A 34 -3.89 -10.12 7.67
N LEU A 35 -3.00 -9.16 7.90
CA LEU A 35 -2.14 -8.59 6.87
C LEU A 35 -0.80 -9.34 6.79
N PRO A 36 -0.19 -9.42 5.59
CA PRO A 36 1.20 -9.83 5.42
C PRO A 36 2.15 -9.01 6.29
N PHE A 37 3.25 -9.64 6.70
CA PHE A 37 4.28 -9.03 7.53
C PHE A 37 5.51 -8.65 6.69
N MET A 38 6.00 -7.43 6.86
CA MET A 38 7.25 -6.93 6.28
C MET A 38 8.39 -7.11 7.29
N LEU A 39 9.41 -7.87 6.90
CA LEU A 39 10.63 -8.07 7.66
C LEU A 39 11.58 -6.87 7.53
N ASP A 40 12.57 -6.77 8.42
CA ASP A 40 13.59 -5.71 8.38
C ASP A 40 14.43 -5.73 7.08
N SER A 41 14.48 -6.88 6.39
CA SER A 41 15.10 -7.02 5.07
C SER A 41 14.27 -6.44 3.93
N GLY A 42 13.04 -5.97 4.18
CA GLY A 42 12.09 -5.52 3.17
C GLY A 42 11.29 -6.64 2.48
N LYS A 43 11.59 -7.91 2.83
CA LYS A 43 10.83 -9.08 2.37
C LYS A 43 9.44 -9.09 2.98
N ILE A 44 8.44 -9.47 2.18
CA ILE A 44 7.05 -9.61 2.63
C ILE A 44 6.76 -11.09 2.79
N CYS A 45 6.19 -11.46 3.93
CA CYS A 45 5.78 -12.83 4.21
C CYS A 45 4.32 -12.86 4.65
N GLY A 46 3.58 -13.87 4.22
CA GLY A 46 2.16 -13.98 4.48
C GLY A 46 1.62 -15.39 4.22
N PRO A 47 0.33 -15.61 4.47
CA PRO A 47 -0.34 -16.84 4.06
C PRO A 47 -0.27 -17.02 2.54
N ALA A 48 -0.07 -18.25 2.07
CA ALA A 48 -0.10 -18.53 0.64
C ALA A 48 -1.51 -18.26 0.08
N PRO A 49 -1.64 -17.69 -1.15
CA PRO A 49 -2.94 -17.35 -1.73
C PRO A 49 -3.89 -18.54 -1.88
N ASP A 50 -3.34 -19.73 -2.12
CA ASP A 50 -4.05 -20.99 -2.33
C ASP A 50 -4.19 -21.83 -1.04
N ASN A 51 -3.40 -21.52 0.00
CA ASN A 51 -3.41 -22.24 1.25
C ASN A 51 -3.00 -21.37 2.44
N ALA A 52 -3.99 -20.85 3.16
CA ALA A 52 -3.78 -19.98 4.32
C ALA A 52 -3.02 -20.65 5.49
N ALA A 53 -2.89 -21.98 5.51
CA ALA A 53 -2.10 -22.70 6.52
C ALA A 53 -0.58 -22.71 6.20
N VAL A 54 -0.18 -22.32 4.99
CA VAL A 54 1.21 -22.26 4.57
C VAL A 54 1.67 -20.80 4.59
N PHE A 55 2.79 -20.53 5.23
CA PHE A 55 3.39 -19.20 5.27
C PHE A 55 4.54 -19.13 4.26
N ILE A 56 4.50 -18.15 3.36
CA ILE A 56 5.47 -18.00 2.27
C ILE A 56 6.09 -16.61 2.25
N GLU A 57 7.26 -16.49 1.63
CA GLU A 57 7.80 -15.21 1.18
C GLU A 57 7.14 -14.85 -0.14
N TYR A 58 6.55 -13.66 -0.21
CA TYR A 58 5.97 -13.16 -1.45
C TYR A 58 7.06 -12.68 -2.42
N PRO A 59 6.77 -12.72 -3.73
CA PRO A 59 7.65 -12.18 -4.77
C PRO A 59 8.08 -10.73 -4.51
N SER A 60 9.24 -10.33 -5.04
CA SER A 60 9.80 -8.99 -4.85
C SER A 60 8.97 -7.86 -5.47
N ASP A 61 8.14 -8.19 -6.46
CA ASP A 61 7.20 -7.32 -7.15
C ASP A 61 5.80 -7.31 -6.52
N TRP A 62 5.60 -8.02 -5.41
CA TRP A 62 4.33 -8.03 -4.70
C TRP A 62 3.92 -6.62 -4.24
N THR A 63 2.63 -6.32 -4.42
CA THR A 63 1.98 -5.08 -4.00
C THR A 63 0.83 -5.35 -3.06
N GLY A 64 0.51 -4.36 -2.23
CA GLY A 64 -0.61 -4.38 -1.30
C GLY A 64 -0.25 -3.82 0.07
N MET A 65 -1.08 -4.15 1.05
CA MET A 65 -0.89 -3.68 2.43
C MET A 65 -0.11 -4.71 3.25
N ALA A 66 0.90 -4.25 3.96
CA ALA A 66 1.67 -5.06 4.88
C ALA A 66 1.84 -4.33 6.22
N VAL A 67 2.23 -5.07 7.25
CA VAL A 67 2.57 -4.52 8.56
C VAL A 67 3.98 -4.90 8.96
N SER A 68 4.66 -4.05 9.72
CA SER A 68 5.89 -4.43 10.41
C SER A 68 5.85 -3.97 11.85
N THR A 69 6.70 -4.57 12.67
CA THR A 69 6.89 -4.14 14.06
C THR A 69 8.30 -3.62 14.21
N ARG A 70 8.46 -2.32 14.47
CA ARG A 70 9.77 -1.70 14.66
C ARG A 70 9.83 -1.05 16.03
N ALA A 71 10.83 -1.41 16.84
CA ALA A 71 10.95 -0.94 18.23
C ALA A 71 9.66 -1.12 19.06
N GLY A 72 8.97 -2.24 18.88
CA GLY A 72 7.71 -2.55 19.58
C GLY A 72 6.48 -1.81 19.05
N GLN A 73 6.61 -0.99 18.00
CA GLN A 73 5.50 -0.26 17.40
C GLN A 73 5.06 -0.89 16.08
N LEU A 74 3.76 -1.18 15.96
CA LEU A 74 3.13 -1.61 14.71
C LEU A 74 3.13 -0.45 13.70
N ARG A 75 3.58 -0.74 12.48
CA ARG A 75 3.60 0.18 11.34
C ARG A 75 2.87 -0.46 10.18
N TYR A 76 2.01 0.32 9.54
CA TYR A 76 1.35 -0.08 8.30
C TYR A 76 2.16 0.43 7.11
N TRP A 77 2.18 -0.38 6.07
CA TRP A 77 2.85 -0.11 4.81
C TRP A 77 1.88 -0.33 3.66
N PHE A 78 1.96 0.52 2.66
CA PHE A 78 1.31 0.30 1.38
C PHE A 78 2.36 0.25 0.28
N ILE A 79 2.36 -0.85 -0.47
CA ILE A 79 3.30 -1.15 -1.53
C ILE A 79 2.54 -1.17 -2.84
N PHE A 80 3.02 -0.43 -3.83
CA PHE A 80 2.35 -0.26 -5.12
C PHE A 80 3.39 0.09 -6.18
N HIS A 81 2.99 0.12 -7.44
CA HIS A 81 3.84 0.57 -8.53
C HIS A 81 3.60 2.05 -8.84
N CYS A 82 4.68 2.77 -9.11
CA CYS A 82 4.61 4.06 -9.77
C CYS A 82 4.15 3.84 -11.21
N GLU A 83 3.01 4.42 -11.61
CA GLU A 83 2.50 4.28 -12.98
C GLU A 83 3.45 4.83 -14.05
N TYR A 84 4.37 5.73 -13.67
CA TYR A 84 5.28 6.39 -14.60
C TYR A 84 6.59 5.64 -14.82
N THR A 85 7.25 5.24 -13.74
CA THR A 85 8.54 4.54 -13.81
C THR A 85 8.39 3.03 -13.81
N ASN A 86 7.19 2.54 -13.51
CA ASN A 86 6.90 1.14 -13.18
C ASN A 86 7.77 0.59 -12.05
N GLU A 87 8.40 1.47 -11.26
CA GLU A 87 9.18 1.09 -10.11
C GLU A 87 8.28 0.91 -8.89
N ARG A 88 8.71 0.03 -7.99
CA ARG A 88 8.01 -0.22 -6.74
C ARG A 88 8.15 0.99 -5.80
N ALA A 89 7.01 1.52 -5.38
CA ALA A 89 6.91 2.57 -4.38
C ALA A 89 6.45 1.97 -3.04
N LEU A 90 6.95 2.54 -1.95
CA LEU A 90 6.57 2.17 -0.59
C LEU A 90 6.11 3.40 0.18
N ALA A 91 4.92 3.33 0.77
CA ALA A 91 4.40 4.34 1.68
C ALA A 91 4.40 3.80 3.11
N CYS A 92 5.14 4.44 4.01
CA CYS A 92 5.04 4.22 5.45
C CYS A 92 3.85 5.01 5.98
N LEU A 93 2.81 4.32 6.42
CA LEU A 93 1.58 4.93 6.91
C LEU A 93 1.62 5.17 8.43
N GLY A 94 2.71 4.78 9.09
CA GLY A 94 2.85 4.86 10.54
C GLY A 94 1.91 3.90 11.27
N SER A 95 1.64 4.19 12.54
CA SER A 95 0.66 3.45 13.32
C SER A 95 -0.74 3.94 12.99
N GLN A 96 -1.64 3.02 12.70
CA GLN A 96 -3.03 3.32 12.35
C GLN A 96 -3.97 2.58 13.31
N PRO A 97 -5.11 3.20 13.69
CA PRO A 97 -6.05 2.59 14.62
C PRO A 97 -6.80 1.39 14.02
N SER A 98 -6.83 1.27 12.70
CA SER A 98 -7.49 0.18 11.97
C SER A 98 -6.96 0.05 10.54
N ILE A 99 -7.31 -1.04 9.86
CA ILE A 99 -7.05 -1.21 8.43
C ILE A 99 -7.80 -0.14 7.61
N CYS A 100 -9.02 0.21 8.00
CA CYS A 100 -9.78 1.29 7.35
C CYS A 100 -8.99 2.62 7.37
N ALA A 101 -8.46 3.01 8.52
CA ALA A 101 -7.63 4.21 8.64
C ALA A 101 -6.34 4.12 7.82
N ALA A 102 -5.73 2.93 7.75
CA ALA A 102 -4.57 2.68 6.91
C ALA A 102 -4.89 2.80 5.40
N ILE A 103 -6.03 2.31 4.93
CA ILE A 103 -6.47 2.47 3.52
C ILE A 103 -6.63 3.95 3.18
N VAL A 104 -7.26 4.74 4.07
CA VAL A 104 -7.42 6.20 3.87
C VAL A 104 -6.06 6.90 3.84
N SER A 105 -5.15 6.55 4.76
CA SER A 105 -3.80 7.11 4.78
C SER A 105 -2.99 6.72 3.53
N ALA A 106 -3.16 5.49 3.03
CA ALA A 106 -2.53 5.05 1.79
C ALA A 106 -2.96 5.93 0.60
N ALA A 107 -4.25 6.22 0.48
CA ALA A 107 -4.76 7.07 -0.60
C ALA A 107 -4.16 8.50 -0.54
N GLN A 108 -4.02 9.07 0.66
CA GLN A 108 -3.39 10.38 0.85
C GLN A 108 -1.89 10.37 0.46
N HIS A 109 -1.17 9.31 0.81
CA HIS A 109 0.22 9.13 0.40
C HIS A 109 0.37 8.96 -1.12
N VAL A 110 -0.48 8.13 -1.74
CA VAL A 110 -0.48 7.93 -3.20
C VAL A 110 -0.81 9.25 -3.91
N GLN A 111 -1.79 10.02 -3.42
CA GLN A 111 -2.12 11.34 -3.96
C GLN A 111 -0.92 12.29 -3.92
N THR A 112 -0.17 12.30 -2.82
CA THR A 112 1.05 13.11 -2.68
C THR A 112 2.12 12.67 -3.67
N ASN A 113 2.30 11.36 -3.85
CA ASN A 113 3.25 10.81 -4.81
C ASN A 113 2.87 11.14 -6.27
N ILE A 114 1.60 11.01 -6.65
CA ILE A 114 1.13 11.37 -8.01
C ILE A 114 1.43 12.85 -8.31
N ARG A 115 1.22 13.74 -7.33
CA ARG A 115 1.57 15.16 -7.46
C ARG A 115 3.07 15.34 -7.69
N ALA A 116 3.89 14.78 -6.81
CA ALA A 116 5.36 14.90 -6.90
C ALA A 116 5.92 14.34 -8.22
N TRP A 117 5.44 13.19 -8.68
CA TRP A 117 5.86 12.61 -9.96
C TRP A 117 5.54 13.50 -11.15
N ARG A 118 4.42 14.21 -11.11
CA ARG A 118 4.02 15.14 -12.17
C ARG A 118 4.81 16.42 -12.18
N ASP A 119 5.09 16.98 -11.01
CA ASP A 119 5.96 18.16 -10.90
C ASP A 119 7.34 17.85 -11.49
N HIS A 120 7.86 16.64 -11.24
CA HIS A 120 9.08 16.15 -11.88
C HIS A 120 8.97 16.01 -13.40
N GLN A 121 7.83 15.56 -13.93
CA GLN A 121 7.63 15.47 -15.39
C GLN A 121 7.50 16.83 -16.08
N GLN A 122 6.95 17.84 -15.41
CA GLN A 122 6.81 19.18 -15.97
C GLN A 122 8.11 19.98 -15.92
N ALA A 123 9.03 19.61 -15.03
CA ALA A 123 10.35 20.22 -14.90
C ALA A 123 11.44 19.56 -15.80
N ALA A 124 11.14 18.42 -16.41
CA ALA A 124 12.02 17.67 -17.32
C ALA A 124 11.73 18.00 -18.79
#